data_AF-A0A800A269-F1
#
_entry.id   AF-A0A800A269-F1
#
_cell.length_a   1.000
_cell.length_b   1.000
_cell.length_c   1.000
_cell.angle_alpha   90.00
_cell.angle_beta   90.00
_cell.angle_gamma   90.00
#
_symmetry.space_group_name_H-M   'P 1'
#
loop_
_entity.id
_entity.type
_entity.pdbx_description
1 polymer ?
#
loop_
_entity_poly.entity_id
_entity_poly.type
_entity_poly.pdbx_seq_one_letter_code
_entity_poly.pdbx_strand_id
1 'polypeptide(L)' 'GGCPYAPGATGNIPTEDLVHMLENMGIDTGIDLSKLIECAKTAQQYLGRELPGQVMKAGPVFWAGVKDPSQEPPS' A
#
# COMPACT_ATOMS: atom_id res chain seq x y z
N GLY A 1 -12.89 -0.68 -0.25
CA GLY A 1 -14.15 -0.14 0.34
C GLY A 1 -15.04 -1.30 0.75
N GLY A 2 -15.92 -1.13 1.73
CA GLY A 2 -16.76 -2.22 2.25
C GLY A 2 -17.82 -2.70 1.24
N CYS A 3 -18.34 -3.91 1.47
CA CYS A 3 -19.40 -4.50 0.65
C CYS A 3 -20.77 -3.90 1.03
N PRO A 4 -21.56 -3.36 0.08
CA PRO A 4 -22.89 -2.81 0.38
C PRO A 4 -23.90 -3.86 0.83
N TYR A 5 -23.62 -5.15 0.58
CA TYR A 5 -24.49 -6.28 0.93
C TYR A 5 -24.13 -6.93 2.28
N ALA A 6 -22.99 -6.58 2.87
CA ALA A 6 -22.52 -7.13 4.15
C ALA A 6 -22.01 -6.00 5.05
N PRO A 7 -22.88 -5.42 5.90
CA PRO A 7 -22.50 -4.37 6.82
C PRO A 7 -21.35 -4.84 7.73
N GLY A 8 -20.20 -4.17 7.65
CA GLY A 8 -19.01 -4.50 8.45
C GLY A 8 -18.02 -5.47 7.81
N ALA A 9 -18.29 -6.00 6.61
CA ALA A 9 -17.29 -6.77 5.87
C ALA A 9 -16.11 -5.88 5.49
N THR A 10 -14.89 -6.35 5.79
CA THR A 10 -13.66 -5.73 5.32
C THR A 10 -13.69 -5.72 3.79
N GLY A 11 -13.45 -4.54 3.22
CA GLY A 11 -13.40 -4.35 1.78
C GLY A 11 -12.20 -5.04 1.13
N ASN A 12 -11.93 -4.70 -0.13
CA ASN A 12 -10.67 -5.06 -0.79
C ASN A 12 -9.46 -4.67 0.07
N ILE A 13 -8.41 -5.48 -0.05
CA ILE A 13 -7.09 -5.22 0.53
C ILE A 13 -6.56 -3.89 -0.04
N PRO A 14 -5.97 -3.01 0.80
CA PRO A 14 -5.28 -1.81 0.34
C PRO A 14 -4.16 -2.18 -0.63
N THR A 15 -4.10 -1.51 -1.79
CA THR A 15 -3.16 -1.88 -2.85
C THR A 15 -1.72 -1.67 -2.41
N GLU A 16 -1.46 -0.60 -1.65
CA GLU A 16 -0.15 -0.30 -1.07
C GLU A 16 0.33 -1.38 -0.09
N ASP A 17 -0.58 -1.95 0.70
CA ASP A 17 -0.25 -3.03 1.63
C ASP A 17 0.10 -4.32 0.87
N LEU A 18 -0.60 -4.59 -0.24
CA LEU A 18 -0.32 -5.75 -1.11
C LEU A 18 1.02 -5.60 -1.84
N VAL A 19 1.28 -4.43 -2.44
CA VAL A 19 2.54 -4.16 -3.14
C VAL A 19 3.72 -4.27 -2.19
N HIS A 20 3.63 -3.62 -1.03
CA HIS A 20 4.66 -3.68 0.01
C HIS A 20 4.95 -5.12 0.47
N MET A 21 3.92 -5.94 0.63
CA MET A 21 4.08 -7.36 0.96
C MET A 21 4.81 -8.13 -0.14
N LEU A 22 4.43 -7.95 -1.40
CA LEU A 22 5.04 -8.64 -2.54
C LEU A 22 6.52 -8.26 -2.70
N GLU A 23 6.85 -6.98 -2.58
CA GLU A 23 8.23 -6.49 -2.63
C GLU A 23 9.06 -7.06 -1.46
N ASN A 24 8.48 -7.16 -0.27
CA ASN A 24 9.11 -7.85 0.88
C ASN A 24 9.32 -9.35 0.68
N MET A 25 8.60 -9.96 -0.26
CA MET A 25 8.82 -11.36 -0.67
C MET A 25 9.85 -11.47 -1.81
N GLY A 26 10.44 -10.35 -2.25
CA GLY A 26 11.36 -10.29 -3.38
C GLY A 26 10.67 -10.38 -4.74
N ILE A 27 9.36 -10.11 -4.80
CA ILE A 27 8.58 -10.10 -6.04
C ILE A 27 8.53 -8.67 -6.56
N ASP A 28 9.11 -8.43 -7.73
CA ASP A 28 9.00 -7.14 -8.42
C ASP A 28 7.57 -6.94 -8.93
N THR A 29 6.95 -5.84 -8.50
CA THR A 29 5.59 -5.46 -8.90
C THR A 29 5.58 -4.44 -10.04
N GLY A 30 6.72 -3.80 -10.33
CA GLY A 30 6.82 -2.67 -11.25
C GLY A 30 6.08 -1.40 -10.81
N ILE A 31 5.62 -1.34 -9.56
CA ILE A 31 4.85 -0.22 -9.02
C ILE A 31 5.76 0.62 -8.12
N ASP A 32 5.72 1.94 -8.31
CA ASP A 32 6.34 2.88 -7.39
C ASP A 32 5.51 2.98 -6.10
N LEU A 33 5.95 2.25 -5.06
CA LEU A 33 5.26 2.18 -3.78
C LEU A 33 5.12 3.56 -3.11
N SER A 34 6.12 4.44 -3.24
CA SER A 34 6.08 5.79 -2.66
C SER A 34 4.96 6.62 -3.28
N LYS A 35 4.85 6.63 -4.62
CA LYS A 35 3.74 7.30 -5.31
C LYS A 35 2.39 6.67 -4.97
N LEU A 36 2.32 5.35 -4.83
CA LEU A 36 1.08 4.67 -4.47
C LEU A 36 0.60 5.07 -3.06
N ILE A 37 1.52 5.19 -2.09
CA ILE A 37 1.22 5.69 -0.74
C ILE A 37 0.69 7.13 -0.78
N GLU A 38 1.28 8.01 -1.61
CA GLU A 38 0.81 9.38 -1.78
C GLU A 38 -0.60 9.42 -2.39
N CYS A 39 -0.87 8.57 -3.38
CA CYS A 39 -2.21 8.40 -3.94
C CYS A 39 -3.23 7.94 -2.88
N ALA A 40 -2.87 6.97 -2.04
CA ALA A 40 -3.74 6.48 -0.96
C ALA A 40 -4.05 7.57 0.08
N LYS A 41 -3.03 8.34 0.50
CA LYS A 41 -3.20 9.51 1.40
C LYS A 41 -4.12 10.57 0.78
N THR A 42 -3.93 10.86 -0.50
CA THR A 42 -4.75 11.80 -1.26
C THR A 42 -6.21 11.32 -1.32
N ALA A 43 -6.45 10.04 -1.62
CA ALA A 43 -7.78 9.46 -1.62
C ALA A 43 -8.46 9.54 -0.25
N GLN A 44 -7.72 9.31 0.84
CA GLN A 44 -8.23 9.48 2.21
C GLN A 44 -8.70 10.92 2.47
N GLN A 45 -7.92 11.91 2.04
CA GLN A 45 -8.28 13.33 2.17
C GLN A 45 -9.57 13.66 1.41
N TYR A 46 -9.69 13.20 0.16
CA TYR A 46 -10.90 13.42 -0.65
C TYR A 46 -12.14 12.75 -0.07
N LEU A 47 -11.99 11.57 0.53
CA LEU A 47 -13.11 10.82 1.13
C LEU A 47 -13.51 11.35 2.52
N GLY A 48 -12.69 12.18 3.16
CA GLY A 48 -12.96 12.75 4.47
C GLY A 48 -13.10 11.73 5.61
N ARG A 49 -12.56 10.52 5.43
CA ARG A 49 -12.59 9.43 6.42
C ARG A 49 -11.31 8.62 6.35
N GLU A 50 -10.93 7.98 7.46
CA GLU A 50 -9.76 7.11 7.46
C GLU A 50 -9.94 5.88 6.55
N LEU A 51 -8.86 5.53 5.85
CA LEU A 51 -8.74 4.30 5.09
C LEU A 51 -7.98 3.25 5.91
N PRO A 52 -8.19 1.94 5.63
CA PRO A 52 -7.60 0.88 6.44
C PRO A 52 -6.12 0.57 6.12
N GLY A 53 -5.54 1.18 5.08
CA GLY A 53 -4.16 0.98 4.67
C GLY A 53 -3.16 1.21 5.79
N GLN A 54 -2.32 0.21 6.06
CA GLN A 54 -1.34 0.27 7.14
C GLN A 54 -0.03 0.92 6.69
N VAL A 55 0.42 0.59 5.47
CA VAL A 55 1.67 1.12 4.92
C VAL A 55 1.58 2.63 4.73
N MET A 56 0.43 3.17 4.32
CA MET A 56 0.25 4.63 4.24
C MET A 56 0.31 5.35 5.60
N LYS A 57 0.06 4.64 6.71
CA LYS A 57 0.07 5.18 8.08
C LYS A 57 1.44 5.04 8.75
N ALA A 58 2.04 3.85 8.66
CA ALA A 58 3.31 3.53 9.32
C ALA A 58 4.54 3.86 8.46
N GLY A 59 4.38 3.91 7.13
CA GLY A 59 5.48 3.88 6.18
C GLY A 59 5.91 2.44 5.84
N PRO A 60 6.60 2.24 4.70
CA PRO A 60 7.10 0.92 4.32
C PRO A 60 8.28 0.51 5.22
N VAL A 61 8.31 -0.78 5.60
CA VAL A 61 9.42 -1.43 6.29
C VAL A 61 9.88 -2.63 5.46
N PHE A 62 11.19 -2.73 5.20
CA PHE A 62 11.74 -3.85 4.44
C PHE A 62 12.54 -4.80 5.35
N TRP A 63 12.37 -6.11 5.17
CA TRP A 63 13.08 -7.11 5.95
C TRP A 63 14.57 -7.18 5.59
N ALA A 64 15.38 -7.68 6.52
CA ALA A 64 16.81 -7.86 6.29
C ALA A 64 17.05 -8.74 5.04
N GLY A 65 17.80 -8.21 4.08
CA GLY A 65 18.09 -8.89 2.80
C GLY A 65 17.15 -8.50 1.66
N VAL A 66 16.04 -7.82 1.94
CA VAL A 66 15.22 -7.15 0.92
C VAL A 66 15.71 -5.71 0.81
N LYS A 67 16.05 -5.29 -0.41
CA LYS A 67 16.41 -3.89 -0.67
C LYS A 67 15.15 -3.07 -0.84
N ASP A 68 15.19 -1.83 -0.37
CA ASP A 68 14.15 -0.84 -0.63
C ASP A 68 14.15 -0.50 -2.12
N PRO A 69 13.09 -0.86 -2.88
CA PRO A 69 13.04 -0.63 -4.32
C PRO A 69 13.02 0.86 -4.68
N SER A 70 12.57 1.73 -3.76
CA SER A 70 12.58 3.18 -3.99
C SER A 70 13.99 3.79 -4.02
N GLN A 71 14.98 3.05 -3.52
CA GLN A 71 16.40 3.45 -3.54
C GLN A 71 17.15 2.84 -4.73
N GLU A 72 16.52 1.95 -5.49
CA GLU A 72 17.13 1.37 -6.68
C GLU A 72 16.80 2.22 -7.93
N PRO A 73 17.77 2.40 -8.84
CA PRO A 73 17.50 3.13 -10.08
C PRO A 73 16.42 2.39 -10.89
N PRO A 74 15.49 3.12 -11.54
CA PRO A 74 14.49 2.50 -12.40
C PRO A 74 15.19 1.74 -13.54
N SER A 75 14.72 0.54 -13.83
CA SER A 75 15.20 -0.32 -14.92
C SER A 75 14.83 0.20 -16.30
#